data_AF-A0A2V8VJ12-F1
#
_entry.id   AF-A0A2V8VJ12-F1
#
_cell.length_a   1.000
_cell.length_b   1.000
_cell.length_c   1.000
_cell.angle_alpha   90.00
_cell.angle_beta   90.00
_cell.angle_gamma   90.00
#
_symmetry.space_group_name_H-M   'P 1'
#
loop_
_entity.id
_entity.type
_entity.pdbx_description
1 polymer ?
#
loop_
_entity_poly.entity_id
_entity_poly.type
_entity_poly.pdbx_seq_one_letter_code
_entity_poly.pdbx_strand_id
1 'polypeptide(L)'
;MSNEIFQAIEQVGREKGIEVDIIIQAVEDAYAAAAKKYFRTKEDLGAKFDRETGALAVFARKKIVEAVTDPDLEISPDEAQEMALPANEEGMVEIPKPREELAQLGRIAAQAAKQIIFQKVREAERDNVYKEYIPVAHR
;
A
#
# COMPACT_ATOMS: atom_id res chain seq x y z
N MET A 1 4.02 -7.08 -21.73
CA MET A 1 3.02 -8.12 -21.38
C MET A 1 2.26 -7.57 -20.20
N SER A 2 0.93 -7.46 -20.29
CA SER A 2 0.11 -6.98 -19.19
C SER A 2 0.21 -7.95 -18.01
N ASN A 3 0.41 -7.43 -16.81
CA ASN A 3 0.63 -8.26 -15.64
C ASN A 3 -0.67 -8.96 -15.19
N GLU A 4 -0.60 -10.28 -14.93
CA GLU A 4 -1.74 -11.11 -14.53
C GLU A 4 -2.37 -10.69 -13.18
N ILE A 5 -1.55 -10.22 -12.22
CA ILE A 5 -2.01 -9.72 -10.92
C ILE A 5 -2.80 -8.42 -11.09
N PHE A 6 -2.28 -7.49 -11.88
CA PHE A 6 -2.98 -6.24 -12.14
C PHE A 6 -4.30 -6.48 -12.90
N GLN A 7 -4.31 -7.37 -13.88
CA GLN A 7 -5.54 -7.76 -14.59
C GLN A 7 -6.60 -8.37 -13.64
N ALA A 8 -6.18 -9.20 -12.69
CA ALA A 8 -7.08 -9.76 -11.69
C ALA A 8 -7.66 -8.66 -10.77
N ILE A 9 -6.83 -7.71 -10.33
CA ILE A 9 -7.29 -6.55 -9.54
C ILE A 9 -8.30 -5.72 -10.35
N GLU A 10 -7.99 -5.42 -11.60
CA GLU A 10 -8.86 -4.68 -12.50
C GLU A 10 -10.21 -5.38 -12.74
N GLN A 11 -10.18 -6.69 -12.98
CA GLN A 11 -11.38 -7.49 -13.18
C GLN A 11 -12.27 -7.45 -11.93
N VAL A 12 -11.70 -7.68 -10.75
CA VAL A 12 -12.45 -7.67 -9.50
C VAL A 12 -12.99 -6.27 -9.19
N GLY A 13 -12.21 -5.21 -9.44
CA GLY A 13 -12.65 -3.83 -9.31
C GLY A 13 -13.88 -3.56 -10.17
N ARG A 14 -13.85 -3.94 -11.46
CA ARG A 14 -14.99 -3.81 -12.36
C ARG A 14 -16.21 -4.61 -11.93
N GLU A 15 -16.04 -5.89 -11.58
CA GLU A 15 -17.14 -6.78 -11.17
C GLU A 15 -17.84 -6.32 -9.89
N LYS A 16 -17.08 -5.71 -8.96
CA LYS A 16 -17.60 -5.27 -7.66
C LYS A 16 -17.93 -3.78 -7.60
N GLY A 17 -17.68 -3.03 -8.68
CA GLY A 17 -17.87 -1.58 -8.73
C GLY A 17 -16.93 -0.83 -7.78
N ILE A 18 -15.71 -1.32 -7.60
CA ILE A 18 -14.68 -0.74 -6.72
C ILE A 18 -13.58 -0.15 -7.58
N GLU A 19 -13.14 1.06 -7.25
CA GLU A 19 -12.00 1.68 -7.91
C GLU A 19 -10.73 0.87 -7.70
N VAL A 20 -10.00 0.63 -8.79
CA VAL A 20 -8.77 -0.16 -8.81
C VAL A 20 -7.72 0.42 -7.85
N ASP A 21 -7.63 1.74 -7.77
CA ASP A 21 -6.69 2.43 -6.90
C ASP A 21 -6.94 2.14 -5.41
N ILE A 22 -8.20 1.96 -4.99
CA ILE A 22 -8.54 1.57 -3.61
C ILE A 22 -8.01 0.17 -3.30
N ILE A 23 -8.12 -0.76 -4.26
CA ILE A 23 -7.62 -2.13 -4.09
C ILE A 23 -6.09 -2.13 -4.05
N ILE A 24 -5.44 -1.33 -4.90
CA ILE A 24 -3.98 -1.19 -4.92
C ILE A 24 -3.49 -0.61 -3.60
N GLN A 25 -4.07 0.49 -3.12
CA GLN A 25 -3.69 1.10 -1.86
C GLN A 25 -3.83 0.12 -0.69
N ALA A 26 -4.93 -0.64 -0.66
CA ALA A 26 -5.13 -1.69 0.33
C ALA A 26 -4.06 -2.78 0.30
N VAL A 27 -3.64 -3.20 -0.90
CA VAL A 27 -2.55 -4.16 -1.10
C VAL A 27 -1.24 -3.59 -0.57
N GLU A 28 -0.91 -2.35 -0.93
CA GLU A 28 0.29 -1.65 -0.50
C GLU A 28 0.33 -1.51 1.03
N ASP A 29 -0.74 -0.99 1.64
CA ASP A 29 -0.84 -0.81 3.09
C ASP A 29 -0.69 -2.13 3.85
N ALA A 30 -1.33 -3.18 3.37
CA ALA A 30 -1.22 -4.50 3.97
C ALA A 30 0.19 -5.07 3.85
N TYR A 31 0.85 -4.86 2.70
CA TYR A 31 2.20 -5.31 2.46
C TYR A 31 3.21 -4.56 3.35
N ALA A 32 3.06 -3.23 3.45
CA ALA A 32 3.85 -2.38 4.32
C ALA A 32 3.69 -2.76 5.80
N ALA A 33 2.46 -2.95 6.26
CA ALA A 33 2.17 -3.37 7.63
C ALA A 33 2.73 -4.76 7.94
N ALA A 34 2.66 -5.70 6.99
CA ALA A 34 3.24 -7.03 7.14
C ALA A 34 4.77 -6.96 7.19
N ALA A 35 5.40 -6.16 6.34
CA ALA A 35 6.84 -5.93 6.36
C ALA A 35 7.30 -5.34 7.69
N LYS A 36 6.57 -4.35 8.22
CA LYS A 36 6.88 -3.73 9.53
C LYS A 36 6.89 -4.74 10.66
N LYS A 37 5.92 -5.67 10.66
CA LYS A 37 5.85 -6.77 11.64
C LYS A 37 6.96 -7.81 11.42
N TYR A 38 7.31 -8.08 10.17
CA TYR A 38 8.33 -9.06 9.81
C TYR A 38 9.73 -8.63 10.27
N PHE A 39 10.14 -7.41 9.91
CA PHE A 39 11.44 -6.86 10.28
C PHE A 39 11.53 -6.44 11.75
N ARG A 40 10.40 -6.37 12.47
CA ARG A 40 10.31 -5.89 13.87
C ARG A 40 11.02 -4.54 14.06
N THR A 41 10.94 -3.70 13.05
CA THR A 41 11.62 -2.40 12.99
C THR A 41 10.67 -1.27 13.35
N LYS A 42 11.22 -0.17 13.84
CA LYS A 42 10.49 1.09 14.01
C LYS A 42 10.50 1.95 12.75
N GLU A 43 11.28 1.56 11.73
CA GLU A 43 11.33 2.22 10.43
C GLU A 43 9.92 2.46 9.87
N ASP A 44 9.75 3.60 9.21
CA ASP A 44 8.54 3.89 8.45
C ASP A 44 8.59 3.15 7.11
N LEU A 45 8.02 1.94 7.08
CA LEU A 45 7.99 1.13 5.87
C LEU A 45 6.76 1.47 5.03
N GLY A 46 7.00 1.80 3.77
CA GLY A 46 5.99 1.89 2.72
C GLY A 46 6.11 0.72 1.74
N ALA A 47 5.04 0.48 0.98
CA ALA A 47 5.06 -0.45 -0.13
C ALA A 47 4.50 0.21 -1.39
N LYS A 48 4.99 -0.21 -2.55
CA LYS A 48 4.56 0.28 -3.85
C LYS A 48 4.28 -0.89 -4.78
N PHE A 49 3.12 -0.86 -5.40
CA PHE A 49 2.71 -1.78 -6.44
C PHE A 49 3.02 -1.18 -7.81
N ASP A 50 3.87 -1.87 -8.56
CA ASP A 50 4.10 -1.53 -9.95
C ASP A 50 2.99 -2.10 -10.83
N ARG A 51 2.25 -1.24 -11.54
CA ARG A 51 1.11 -1.64 -12.37
C ARG A 51 1.53 -2.35 -13.66
N GLU A 52 2.73 -2.07 -14.16
CA GLU A 52 3.24 -2.65 -15.40
C GLU A 52 3.86 -4.02 -15.12
N THR A 53 4.67 -4.13 -14.06
CA THR A 53 5.36 -5.37 -13.71
C THR A 53 4.60 -6.22 -12.71
N GLY A 54 3.53 -5.68 -12.09
CA GLY A 54 2.73 -6.28 -11.00
C GLY A 54 3.52 -6.63 -9.76
N ALA A 55 4.69 -6.05 -9.61
CA ALA A 55 5.63 -6.44 -8.62
C ALA A 55 5.56 -5.48 -7.43
N LEU A 56 5.47 -6.04 -6.22
CA LEU A 56 5.43 -5.27 -4.98
C LEU A 56 6.85 -4.99 -4.49
N ALA A 57 7.13 -3.75 -4.12
CA ALA A 57 8.38 -3.34 -3.50
C ALA A 57 8.09 -2.71 -2.14
N VAL A 58 8.97 -2.95 -1.16
CA VAL A 58 8.94 -2.27 0.15
C VAL A 58 10.12 -1.31 0.19
N PHE A 59 9.90 -0.16 0.80
CA PHE A 59 10.91 0.85 1.02
C PHE A 59 10.79 1.41 2.44
N ALA A 60 11.91 1.77 3.04
CA ALA A 60 11.93 2.50 4.30
C ALA A 60 12.04 3.99 3.99
N ARG A 61 11.11 4.79 4.52
CA ARG A 61 11.20 6.24 4.48
C ARG A 61 12.06 6.71 5.63
N LYS A 62 13.11 7.46 5.29
CA LYS A 62 13.95 8.15 6.29
C LYS A 62 13.98 9.63 6.01
N LYS A 63 13.93 10.44 7.07
CA LYS A 63 14.02 11.90 6.98
C LYS A 63 15.49 12.32 6.98
N ILE A 64 15.86 13.17 6.04
CA ILE A 64 17.19 13.79 6.02
C ILE A 64 17.25 14.85 7.12
N VAL A 65 18.19 14.69 8.05
CA VAL A 65 18.44 15.63 9.14
C VAL A 65 19.94 15.80 9.35
N GLU A 66 20.37 17.01 9.73
CA GLU A 66 21.79 17.29 9.99
C GLU A 66 22.31 16.53 11.22
N ALA A 67 21.46 16.34 12.24
CA ALA A 67 21.80 15.62 13.45
C ALA A 67 20.83 14.45 13.67
N VAL A 68 21.29 13.24 13.34
CA VAL A 68 20.52 12.01 13.49
C VAL A 68 20.31 11.72 14.98
N THR A 69 19.05 11.77 15.42
CA THR A 69 18.60 11.43 16.77
C THR A 69 18.00 10.03 16.80
N ASP A 70 17.31 9.62 15.73
CA ASP A 70 16.71 8.28 15.59
C ASP A 70 17.20 7.59 14.29
N PRO A 71 18.19 6.69 14.37
CA PRO A 71 18.75 6.02 13.20
C PRO A 71 17.74 5.18 12.38
N ASP A 72 16.60 4.80 12.97
CA ASP A 72 15.56 4.03 12.27
C ASP A 72 14.70 4.95 11.38
N LEU A 73 14.56 6.23 11.72
CA LEU A 73 13.67 7.17 11.03
C LEU A 73 14.42 8.30 10.32
N GLU A 74 15.69 8.49 10.64
CA GLU A 74 16.50 9.61 10.19
C GLU A 74 17.77 9.14 9.49
N ILE A 75 18.28 9.97 8.58
CA ILE A 75 19.52 9.74 7.84
C ILE A 75 20.26 11.06 7.66
N SER A 76 21.59 11.01 7.64
CA SER A 76 22.39 12.20 7.35
C SER A 76 22.32 12.57 5.85
N PRO A 77 22.52 13.84 5.47
CA PRO A 77 22.58 14.25 4.07
C PRO A 77 23.70 13.54 3.31
N ASP A 78 24.85 13.32 3.97
CA ASP A 78 25.99 12.62 3.40
C ASP A 78 25.65 11.16 3.08
N GLU A 79 25.03 10.41 4.01
CA GLU A 79 24.60 9.03 3.75
C GLU A 79 23.52 8.95 2.66
N ALA A 80 22.56 9.86 2.67
CA ALA A 80 21.52 9.93 1.64
C ALA A 80 22.14 10.17 0.24
N GLN A 81 23.18 11.01 0.18
CA GLN A 81 23.91 11.31 -1.06
C GLN A 81 24.80 10.14 -1.50
N GLU A 82 25.45 9.43 -0.58
CA GLU A 82 26.22 8.21 -0.89
C GLU A 82 25.34 7.10 -1.48
N MET A 83 24.11 6.96 -0.98
CA MET A 83 23.14 6.00 -1.51
C MET A 83 22.51 6.44 -2.85
N ALA A 84 22.82 7.64 -3.32
CA ALA A 84 22.26 8.24 -4.53
C ALA A 84 20.72 8.21 -4.57
N LEU A 85 20.08 8.33 -3.40
CA LEU A 85 18.62 8.30 -3.31
C LEU A 85 18.07 9.71 -3.49
N PRO A 86 17.09 9.90 -4.40
CA PRO A 86 16.46 11.20 -4.57
C PRO A 86 15.67 11.55 -3.30
N ALA A 87 15.96 12.73 -2.73
CA ALA A 87 15.13 13.30 -1.68
C ALA A 87 13.83 13.84 -2.30
N ASN A 88 12.70 13.58 -1.65
CA ASN A 88 11.43 14.20 -2.02
C ASN A 88 11.38 15.66 -1.54
N GLU A 89 10.32 16.39 -1.91
CA GLU A 89 10.12 17.80 -1.52
C GLU A 89 10.03 18.01 0.01
N GLU A 90 9.75 16.94 0.76
CA GLU A 90 9.67 16.92 2.23
C GLU A 90 11.01 16.57 2.90
N GLY A 91 12.07 16.36 2.11
CA GLY A 91 13.39 15.98 2.60
C GLY A 91 13.48 14.54 3.10
N MET A 92 12.65 13.64 2.57
CA MET A 92 12.68 12.20 2.87
C MET A 92 13.27 11.41 1.71
N VAL A 93 13.94 10.30 2.02
CA VAL A 93 14.45 9.33 1.06
C VAL A 93 13.76 7.99 1.24
N GLU A 94 13.56 7.27 0.14
CA GLU A 94 12.97 5.94 0.11
C GLU A 94 14.06 4.90 -0.14
N ILE A 95 14.45 4.17 0.91
CA ILE A 95 15.48 3.11 0.83
C ILE A 95 14.80 1.79 0.48
N PRO A 96 15.01 1.21 -0.71
CA PRO A 96 14.38 -0.05 -1.10
C PRO A 96 14.90 -1.21 -0.24
N LYS A 97 13.98 -2.08 0.21
CA LYS A 97 14.31 -3.29 0.96
C LYS A 97 14.38 -4.52 0.02
N PRO A 98 15.24 -5.52 0.29
CA PRO A 98 15.41 -6.69 -0.57
C PRO A 98 14.11 -7.47 -0.75
N ARG A 99 13.77 -7.84 -1.99
CA ARG A 99 12.54 -8.59 -2.33
C ARG A 99 12.53 -10.03 -1.83
N GLU A 100 13.70 -10.66 -1.73
CA GLU A 100 13.83 -12.10 -1.44
C GLU A 100 13.28 -12.47 -0.04
N GLU A 101 13.40 -11.56 0.91
CA GLU A 101 12.87 -11.72 2.28
C GLU A 101 11.34 -11.55 2.36
N LEU A 102 10.73 -11.02 1.29
CA LEU A 102 9.33 -10.53 1.28
C LEU A 102 8.37 -11.42 0.47
N ALA A 103 8.85 -12.53 -0.10
CA ALA A 103 8.01 -13.44 -0.90
C ALA A 103 6.78 -13.96 -0.12
N GLN A 104 6.98 -14.25 1.17
CA GLN A 104 5.92 -14.68 2.10
C GLN A 104 4.89 -13.59 2.42
N LEU A 105 5.27 -12.31 2.30
CA LEU A 105 4.35 -11.19 2.51
C LEU A 105 3.36 -11.04 1.34
N GLY A 106 3.68 -11.59 0.16
CA GLY A 106 2.82 -11.48 -1.03
C GLY A 106 1.46 -12.12 -0.81
N ARG A 107 1.44 -13.23 -0.06
CA ARG A 107 0.20 -13.92 0.33
C ARG A 107 -0.64 -13.06 1.28
N ILE A 108 -0.01 -12.33 2.19
CA ILE A 108 -0.70 -11.45 3.15
C ILE A 108 -1.36 -10.29 2.42
N ALA A 109 -0.65 -9.67 1.47
CA ALA A 109 -1.19 -8.63 0.59
C ALA A 109 -2.42 -9.11 -0.19
N ALA A 110 -2.34 -10.30 -0.80
CA ALA A 110 -3.46 -10.86 -1.55
C ALA A 110 -4.69 -11.12 -0.65
N GLN A 111 -4.48 -11.59 0.58
CA GLN A 111 -5.56 -11.78 1.54
C GLN A 111 -6.21 -10.47 1.99
N ALA A 112 -5.40 -9.43 2.22
CA ALA A 112 -5.91 -8.12 2.60
C ALA A 112 -6.70 -7.46 1.47
N ALA A 113 -6.22 -7.57 0.21
CA ALA A 113 -6.96 -7.12 -0.96
C ALA A 113 -8.36 -7.73 -1.00
N LYS A 114 -8.43 -9.07 -0.85
CA LYS A 114 -9.69 -9.81 -0.78
C LYS A 114 -10.59 -9.27 0.34
N GLN A 115 -10.05 -9.01 1.52
CA GLN A 115 -10.80 -8.47 2.64
C GLN A 115 -11.38 -7.07 2.35
N ILE A 116 -10.60 -6.16 1.77
CA ILE A 116 -11.09 -4.82 1.39
C ILE A 116 -12.17 -4.91 0.31
N ILE A 117 -12.01 -5.78 -0.68
CA ILE A 117 -13.03 -6.04 -1.69
C ILE A 117 -14.34 -6.48 -1.01
N PHE A 118 -14.30 -7.45 -0.09
CA PHE A 118 -15.49 -7.88 0.64
C PHE A 118 -16.12 -6.77 1.49
N GLN A 119 -15.31 -5.93 2.13
CA GLN A 119 -15.81 -4.80 2.91
C GLN A 119 -16.54 -3.77 2.02
N LYS A 120 -15.92 -3.39 0.90
CA LYS A 120 -16.49 -2.43 -0.05
C LYS A 120 -17.78 -2.93 -0.70
N VAL A 121 -17.84 -4.21 -1.06
CA VAL A 121 -19.08 -4.83 -1.55
C VAL A 121 -20.20 -4.73 -0.51
N ARG A 122 -19.90 -5.06 0.76
CA ARG A 122 -20.89 -5.00 1.83
C ARG A 122 -21.33 -3.57 2.16
N GLU A 123 -20.46 -2.59 1.99
CA GLU A 123 -20.81 -1.16 2.08
C GLU A 123 -21.80 -0.78 0.97
N ALA A 124 -21.47 -1.10 -0.29
CA ALA A 124 -22.33 -0.83 -1.43
C ALA A 124 -23.71 -1.51 -1.33
N GLU A 125 -23.76 -2.76 -0.85
CA GLU A 125 -25.02 -3.48 -0.60
C GLU A 125 -25.84 -2.82 0.51
N ARG A 126 -25.22 -2.42 1.63
CA ARG A 126 -25.92 -1.72 2.72
C ARG A 126 -26.49 -0.39 2.29
N ASP A 127 -25.74 0.39 1.51
CA ASP A 127 -26.20 1.69 1.00
C ASP A 127 -27.43 1.55 0.10
N ASN A 128 -27.50 0.47 -0.69
CA ASN A 128 -28.67 0.18 -1.51
C ASN A 128 -29.89 -0.21 -0.67
N VAL A 129 -29.73 -1.08 0.33
CA VAL A 129 -30.83 -1.43 1.26
C VAL A 129 -31.30 -0.19 2.03
N TYR A 130 -30.39 0.69 2.45
CA TYR A 130 -30.75 1.92 3.16
C TYR A 130 -31.58 2.88 2.30
N LYS A 131 -31.25 3.01 1.01
CA LYS A 131 -32.03 3.83 0.06
C LYS A 131 -33.44 3.26 -0.17
N GLU A 132 -33.58 1.95 -0.20
CA GLU A 132 -34.87 1.28 -0.41
C GLU A 132 -35.78 1.39 0.83
N TYR A 133 -35.21 1.63 2.01
CA TYR A 133 -35.94 1.76 3.28
C TYR A 133 -36.24 3.20 3.70
N ILE A 134 -35.91 4.22 2.92
CA ILE A 134 -36.42 5.58 3.18
C ILE A 134 -37.89 5.59 2.75
N PRO A 135 -38.87 5.61 3.67
CA PRO A 135 -40.25 5.84 3.26
C PRO A 135 -40.26 7.21 2.61
N VAL A 136 -40.63 7.26 1.33
CA VAL A 136 -40.90 8.50 0.62
C VAL A 136 -42.01 9.19 1.40
N ALA A 137 -41.66 10.11 2.29
CA ALA A 137 -42.61 10.93 3.01
C ALA A 137 -43.30 11.79 1.96
N HIS A 138 -44.39 11.25 1.41
CA HIS A 138 -45.30 11.98 0.56
C HIS A 138 -45.84 13.13 1.40
N ARG A 139 -45.44 14.36 1.04
CA ARG A 139 -46.15 15.58 1.37
C ARG A 139 -46.69 16.17 0.10
#